data_AF-A0AA40GI90-F1
#
_entry.id   AF-A0AA40GI90-F1
#
_cell.length_a   1.000
_cell.length_b   1.000
_cell.length_c   1.000
_cell.angle_alpha   90.00
_cell.angle_beta   90.00
_cell.angle_gamma   90.00
#
_symmetry.space_group_name_H-M   'P 1'
#
loop_
_entity.id
_entity.type
_entity.pdbx_description
1 polymer ?
#
loop_
_entity_poly.entity_id
_entity_poly.type
_entity_poly.pdbx_seq_one_letter_code
_entity_poly.pdbx_strand_id
1 'polypeptide(L)'
;MLSGVGPREELEKYGIHVISNLSVGRNVQNHVGMYGLVTAINFTSTNENICMEKDVSSYEKTHRGLLSAIANHKDFLNNPDEFFDAAVEPLSYYNATSIVPVLLLPKSRGFILLNETIWAPLLIYPGYFSNSNDLDMLA
;
A
#
# COMPACT_ATOMS: atom_id res chain seq x y z
N MET A 1 -6.71 -5.70 21.93
CA MET A 1 -6.50 -7.12 22.30
C MET A 1 -5.54 -7.26 23.48
N LEU A 2 -4.26 -6.84 23.38
CA LEU A 2 -3.29 -6.98 24.50
C LEU A 2 -3.71 -6.36 25.85
N SER A 3 -4.58 -5.35 25.83
CA SER A 3 -5.17 -4.75 27.04
C SER A 3 -6.34 -5.54 27.64
N GLY A 4 -6.60 -6.78 27.22
CA GLY A 4 -7.74 -7.58 27.70
C GLY A 4 -9.10 -7.24 27.07
N VAL A 5 -9.11 -6.44 26.00
CA VAL A 5 -10.32 -6.08 25.23
C VAL A 5 -10.24 -6.68 23.84
N GLY A 6 -11.12 -7.64 23.54
CA GLY A 6 -11.12 -8.43 22.30
C GLY A 6 -11.90 -9.73 22.43
N PRO A 7 -11.86 -10.61 21.41
CA PRO A 7 -12.61 -11.86 21.44
C PRO A 7 -12.10 -12.75 22.58
N ARG A 8 -13.00 -13.18 23.46
CA ARG A 8 -12.65 -13.98 24.65
C ARG A 8 -11.76 -15.18 24.30
N GLU A 9 -12.16 -15.98 23.32
CA GLU A 9 -11.44 -17.20 22.91
C GLU A 9 -10.00 -16.90 22.48
N GLU A 10 -9.80 -15.79 21.76
CA GLU A 10 -8.48 -15.35 21.29
C GLU A 10 -7.61 -14.87 22.46
N LEU A 11 -8.18 -14.13 23.41
CA LEU A 11 -7.46 -13.62 24.58
C LEU A 11 -7.06 -14.76 25.54
N GLU A 12 -7.98 -15.68 25.79
CA GLU A 12 -7.77 -16.84 26.68
C GLU A 12 -6.70 -17.79 26.11
N LYS A 13 -6.62 -17.96 24.77
CA LYS A 13 -5.57 -18.73 24.10
C LYS A 13 -4.15 -18.29 24.47
N TYR A 14 -3.95 -16.99 24.71
CA TYR A 14 -2.64 -16.41 25.04
C TYR A 14 -2.52 -16.00 26.52
N GLY A 15 -3.42 -16.48 27.38
CA GLY A 15 -3.37 -16.20 28.82
C GLY A 15 -3.63 -14.74 29.20
N ILE A 16 -4.28 -13.97 28.34
CA ILE A 16 -4.60 -12.55 28.60
C ILE A 16 -5.90 -12.47 29.40
N HIS A 17 -5.87 -11.74 30.51
CA HIS A 17 -7.06 -11.50 31.32
C HIS A 17 -8.14 -10.74 30.52
N VAL A 18 -9.33 -11.34 30.40
CA VAL A 18 -10.45 -10.75 29.64
C VAL A 18 -11.16 -9.70 30.48
N ILE A 19 -10.94 -8.43 30.13
CA ILE A 19 -11.67 -7.28 30.66
C ILE A 19 -13.01 -7.10 29.94
N SER A 20 -13.03 -7.27 28.61
CA SER A 20 -14.25 -7.13 27.82
C SER A 20 -14.22 -7.99 26.56
N ASN A 21 -15.28 -8.77 26.37
CA ASN A 21 -15.46 -9.65 25.22
C ASN A 21 -16.11 -8.89 24.06
N LEU A 22 -15.30 -8.41 23.11
CA LEU A 22 -15.73 -7.64 21.95
C LEU A 22 -15.05 -8.15 20.68
N SER A 23 -15.67 -7.97 19.50
CA SER A 23 -15.13 -8.42 18.22
C SER A 23 -13.97 -7.56 17.67
N VAL A 24 -12.99 -7.23 18.53
CA VAL A 24 -11.80 -6.44 18.14
C VAL A 24 -10.97 -7.22 17.12
N GLY A 25 -10.42 -6.51 16.13
CA GLY A 25 -9.64 -7.11 15.06
C GLY A 25 -10.48 -7.78 13.98
N ARG A 26 -11.82 -7.78 14.05
CA ARG A 26 -12.71 -8.27 12.99
C ARG A 26 -13.18 -7.12 12.09
N ASN A 27 -13.79 -7.45 10.96
CA ASN A 27 -14.34 -6.51 9.98
C ASN A 27 -13.27 -5.54 9.40
N VAL A 28 -12.05 -6.05 9.20
CA VAL A 28 -10.98 -5.28 8.57
C VAL A 28 -11.36 -5.01 7.12
N GLN A 29 -11.23 -3.76 6.73
CA GLN A 29 -11.48 -3.26 5.39
C GLN A 29 -10.23 -2.56 4.92
N ASN A 30 -9.93 -2.70 3.63
CA ASN A 30 -8.86 -1.95 3.00
C ASN A 30 -9.20 -1.73 1.53
N HIS A 31 -8.75 -0.62 0.97
CA HIS A 31 -8.86 -0.37 -0.46
C HIS A 31 -7.79 -1.18 -1.18
N VAL A 32 -8.22 -2.06 -2.08
CA VAL A 32 -7.30 -2.83 -2.90
C VAL A 32 -7.04 -2.04 -4.17
N GLY A 33 -5.81 -1.55 -4.30
CA GLY A 33 -5.30 -0.99 -5.55
C GLY A 33 -4.65 -2.09 -6.38
N MET A 34 -4.87 -2.06 -7.68
CA MET A 34 -4.14 -2.89 -8.63
C MET A 34 -3.36 -1.96 -9.56
N TYR A 35 -2.08 -2.25 -9.79
CA TYR A 35 -1.35 -1.60 -10.89
C TYR A 35 -1.99 -2.04 -12.20
N GLY A 36 -2.69 -1.13 -12.86
CA GLY A 36 -3.34 -1.37 -14.12
C GLY A 36 -2.39 -1.09 -15.28
N LEU A 37 -2.89 -0.35 -16.27
CA LEU A 37 -2.14 -0.04 -17.48
C LEU A 37 -1.13 1.09 -17.24
N VAL A 38 0.12 0.85 -17.60
CA VAL A 38 1.13 1.89 -17.79
C VAL A 38 1.36 2.04 -19.29
N THR A 39 1.21 3.25 -19.82
CA THR A 39 1.46 3.53 -21.24
C THR A 39 2.56 4.57 -21.39
N ALA A 40 3.52 4.27 -22.27
CA ALA A 40 4.48 5.24 -22.73
C ALA A 40 3.77 6.28 -23.62
N ILE A 41 4.17 7.54 -23.49
CA ILE A 41 3.68 8.65 -24.31
C ILE A 41 4.85 9.41 -24.91
N ASN A 42 4.60 10.24 -25.92
CA ASN A 42 5.70 10.91 -26.64
C ASN A 42 6.40 11.97 -25.78
N PHE A 43 5.63 12.70 -24.96
CA PHE A 43 6.15 13.74 -24.07
C PHE A 43 5.27 13.87 -22.83
N THR A 44 5.89 14.19 -21.69
CA THR A 44 5.22 14.74 -20.49
C THR A 44 5.72 16.16 -20.24
N SER A 45 4.98 16.93 -19.44
CA SER A 45 5.38 18.29 -19.06
C SER A 45 6.65 18.36 -18.22
N THR A 46 7.24 17.22 -17.85
CA THR A 46 8.37 17.10 -16.92
C THR A 46 9.66 16.65 -17.59
N ASN A 47 9.66 16.39 -18.90
CA ASN A 47 10.82 15.85 -19.59
C ASN A 47 11.51 16.87 -20.51
N GLU A 48 12.45 17.62 -19.95
CA GLU A 48 13.59 18.15 -20.69
C GLU A 48 14.86 18.07 -19.82
N ASN A 49 15.82 17.24 -20.23
CA ASN A 49 17.16 17.06 -19.62
C ASN A 49 17.18 16.72 -18.12
N ILE A 50 16.87 15.47 -17.82
CA ILE A 50 16.88 14.89 -16.47
C ILE A 50 18.28 15.01 -15.86
N CYS A 51 18.41 15.83 -14.82
CA CYS A 51 19.60 15.90 -13.99
C CYS A 51 19.17 15.89 -12.53
N MET A 52 18.99 14.68 -12.00
CA MET A 52 18.51 14.45 -10.63
C MET A 52 19.28 15.29 -9.60
N GLU A 53 20.61 15.38 -9.73
CA GLU A 53 21.44 16.18 -8.82
C GLU A 53 21.05 17.66 -8.79
N LYS A 54 20.69 18.24 -9.93
CA LYS A 54 20.22 19.62 -10.02
C LYS A 54 18.84 19.77 -9.37
N ASP A 55 17.94 18.80 -9.57
CA ASP A 55 16.60 18.83 -8.99
C ASP A 55 16.65 18.64 -7.47
N VAL A 56 17.52 17.78 -6.96
CA VAL A 56 17.80 17.63 -5.51
C VAL A 56 18.31 18.95 -4.94
N SER A 57 19.36 19.53 -5.52
CA SER A 57 19.90 20.81 -5.02
C SER A 57 18.88 21.95 -5.11
N SER A 58 18.05 21.97 -6.16
CA SER A 58 16.98 22.96 -6.32
C SER A 58 15.87 22.78 -5.27
N TYR A 59 15.46 21.54 -5.03
CA TYR A 59 14.44 21.22 -4.03
C TYR A 59 14.93 21.53 -2.61
N GLU A 60 16.19 21.23 -2.27
CA GLU A 60 16.77 21.60 -0.97
C GLU A 60 16.74 23.11 -0.72
N LYS A 61 16.99 23.92 -1.76
CA LYS A 61 17.05 25.38 -1.66
C LYS A 61 15.67 26.04 -1.70
N THR A 62 14.72 25.45 -2.44
CA THR A 62 13.46 26.13 -2.80
C THR A 62 12.20 25.40 -2.39
N HIS A 63 12.30 24.11 -2.05
CA HIS A 63 11.19 23.18 -1.82
C HIS A 63 10.18 23.14 -2.98
N ARG A 64 10.66 23.38 -4.20
CA ARG A 64 9.88 23.39 -5.45
C ARG A 64 10.57 22.50 -6.50
N GLY A 65 9.84 22.16 -7.55
CA GLY A 65 10.36 21.42 -8.70
C GLY A 65 9.85 19.98 -8.76
N LEU A 66 10.50 19.14 -9.57
CA LEU A 66 10.05 17.78 -9.88
C LEU A 66 9.98 16.87 -8.64
N LEU A 67 10.84 17.10 -7.65
CA LEU A 67 10.84 16.35 -6.39
C LEU A 67 9.74 16.78 -5.40
N SER A 68 9.03 17.87 -5.70
CA SER A 68 7.78 18.22 -5.02
C SER A 68 6.57 17.46 -5.59
N ALA A 69 6.74 16.75 -6.72
CA ALA A 69 5.68 15.94 -7.32
C ALA A 69 5.56 14.56 -6.64
N ILE A 70 4.37 13.98 -6.72
CA ILE A 70 4.09 12.64 -6.19
C ILE A 70 4.37 11.57 -7.25
N ALA A 71 4.92 10.42 -6.83
CA ALA A 71 5.08 9.12 -7.52
C ALA A 71 6.44 8.82 -8.18
N ASN A 72 6.85 7.52 -8.18
CA ASN A 72 8.13 6.92 -8.62
C ASN A 72 7.94 5.59 -9.40
N HIS A 73 8.32 5.44 -10.69
CA HIS A 73 8.12 4.15 -11.42
C HIS A 73 9.15 3.74 -12.49
N LYS A 74 10.40 4.22 -12.46
CA LYS A 74 11.43 3.76 -13.43
C LYS A 74 11.59 2.24 -13.44
N ASP A 75 11.62 1.64 -12.25
CA ASP A 75 12.10 0.27 -12.10
C ASP A 75 11.01 -0.78 -12.39
N PHE A 76 9.74 -0.41 -12.31
CA PHE A 76 8.61 -1.30 -12.62
C PHE A 76 8.61 -1.79 -14.08
N LEU A 77 8.94 -0.91 -15.03
CA LEU A 77 8.88 -1.25 -16.46
C LEU A 77 10.05 -2.11 -16.93
N ASN A 78 11.21 -2.02 -16.27
CA ASN A 78 12.43 -2.74 -16.68
C ASN A 78 12.67 -4.00 -15.84
N ASN A 79 12.29 -4.01 -14.56
CA ASN A 79 12.53 -5.13 -13.66
C ASN A 79 11.42 -5.20 -12.58
N PRO A 80 10.23 -5.73 -12.90
CA PRO A 80 9.08 -5.70 -12.00
C PRO A 80 9.32 -6.41 -10.66
N ASP A 81 10.24 -7.36 -10.61
CA ASP A 81 10.59 -8.12 -9.41
C ASP A 81 11.43 -7.29 -8.41
N GLU A 82 12.29 -6.39 -8.88
CA GLU A 82 13.16 -5.54 -8.03
C GLU A 82 12.49 -4.20 -7.64
N PHE A 83 11.39 -3.82 -8.28
CA PHE A 83 10.67 -2.57 -8.00
C PHE A 83 10.22 -2.44 -6.53
N PHE A 84 9.91 -3.56 -5.87
CA PHE A 84 9.53 -3.54 -4.45
C PHE A 84 10.71 -3.31 -3.49
N ASP A 85 11.95 -3.55 -3.95
CA ASP A 85 13.18 -3.40 -3.17
C ASP A 85 13.94 -2.10 -3.51
N ALA A 86 13.88 -1.65 -4.78
CA ALA A 86 14.50 -0.45 -5.29
C ALA A 86 13.55 0.76 -5.18
N ALA A 87 13.39 1.27 -3.97
CA ALA A 87 12.81 2.59 -3.78
C ALA A 87 13.77 3.63 -4.39
N VAL A 88 13.23 4.46 -5.29
CA VAL A 88 13.57 5.88 -5.58
C VAL A 88 13.81 6.10 -7.08
N GLU A 89 12.76 6.51 -7.82
CA GLU A 89 12.89 7.37 -9.02
C GLU A 89 11.51 7.93 -9.45
N PRO A 90 11.24 9.24 -9.31
CA PRO A 90 9.96 9.89 -9.63
C PRO A 90 9.40 9.65 -11.04
N LEU A 91 8.06 9.51 -11.18
CA LEU A 91 7.32 9.47 -12.46
C LEU A 91 7.62 10.67 -13.34
N SER A 92 7.91 11.82 -12.71
CA SER A 92 8.27 13.05 -13.40
C SER A 92 9.49 12.88 -14.31
N TYR A 93 10.28 11.81 -14.15
CA TYR A 93 11.40 11.50 -15.03
C TYR A 93 11.05 10.60 -16.23
N TYR A 94 9.77 10.26 -16.45
CA TYR A 94 9.34 9.42 -17.57
C TYR A 94 8.23 10.07 -18.38
N ASN A 95 8.26 9.82 -19.70
CA ASN A 95 7.11 10.07 -20.56
C ASN A 95 6.15 8.88 -20.47
N ALA A 96 5.49 8.74 -19.34
CA ALA A 96 4.51 7.67 -19.11
C ALA A 96 3.33 8.16 -18.28
N THR A 97 2.20 7.48 -18.43
CA THR A 97 1.05 7.63 -17.53
C THR A 97 0.60 6.26 -17.04
N SER A 98 0.15 6.20 -15.79
CA SER A 98 -0.29 4.98 -15.12
C SER A 98 -1.74 5.10 -14.68
N ILE A 99 -2.53 4.07 -14.97
CA ILE A 99 -3.90 3.92 -14.48
C ILE A 99 -3.87 2.90 -13.34
N VAL A 100 -4.19 3.34 -12.13
CA VAL A 100 -4.24 2.48 -10.92
C VAL A 100 -5.69 2.44 -10.44
N PRO A 101 -6.49 1.44 -10.88
CA PRO A 101 -7.81 1.24 -10.32
C PRO A 101 -7.71 0.88 -8.83
N VAL A 102 -8.61 1.45 -8.03
CA VAL A 102 -8.71 1.20 -6.59
C VAL A 102 -10.14 0.82 -6.25
N LEU A 103 -10.32 -0.35 -5.62
CA LEU A 103 -11.62 -0.80 -5.15
C LEU A 103 -12.02 -0.03 -3.87
N LEU A 104 -12.98 0.89 -4.01
CA LEU A 104 -13.40 1.79 -2.92
C LEU A 104 -14.34 1.13 -1.91
N LEU A 105 -15.23 0.23 -2.37
CA LEU A 105 -16.27 -0.38 -1.53
C LEU A 105 -16.20 -1.91 -1.57
N PRO A 106 -15.08 -2.51 -1.11
CA PRO A 106 -14.93 -3.96 -1.09
C PRO A 106 -15.98 -4.59 -0.15
N LYS A 107 -16.56 -5.72 -0.56
CA LYS A 107 -17.40 -6.58 0.29
C LYS A 107 -16.58 -7.56 1.11
N SER A 108 -15.38 -7.90 0.66
CA SER A 108 -14.42 -8.72 1.38
C SER A 108 -14.10 -8.15 2.75
N ARG A 109 -13.93 -9.03 3.74
CA ARG A 109 -13.58 -8.64 5.12
C ARG A 109 -12.44 -9.49 5.64
N GLY A 110 -11.46 -8.81 6.20
CA GLY A 110 -10.33 -9.43 6.89
C GLY A 110 -10.51 -9.49 8.39
N PHE A 111 -9.49 -10.01 9.04
CA PHE A 111 -9.34 -9.99 10.48
C PHE A 111 -7.86 -9.97 10.89
N ILE A 112 -7.60 -9.51 12.11
CA ILE A 112 -6.29 -9.46 12.76
C ILE A 112 -6.36 -10.30 14.03
N LEU A 113 -5.39 -11.18 14.21
CA LEU A 113 -5.24 -12.04 15.38
C LEU A 113 -3.96 -11.73 16.13
N LEU A 114 -3.92 -12.15 17.39
CA LEU A 114 -2.68 -12.15 18.16
C LEU A 114 -1.79 -13.31 17.69
N ASN A 115 -0.49 -13.10 17.82
CA ASN A 115 0.50 -14.12 17.55
C ASN A 115 0.99 -14.76 18.86
N GLU A 116 1.86 -15.76 18.76
CA GLU A 116 2.35 -16.58 19.88
C GLU A 116 2.89 -15.76 21.07
N THR A 117 3.54 -14.63 20.78
CA THR A 117 4.07 -13.73 21.80
C THR A 117 3.64 -12.29 21.55
N ILE A 118 3.62 -11.48 22.62
CA ILE A 118 3.21 -10.07 22.55
C ILE A 118 4.16 -9.19 21.72
N TRP A 119 5.38 -9.67 21.48
CA TRP A 119 6.41 -8.99 20.68
C TRP A 119 6.43 -9.47 19.24
N ALA A 120 5.79 -10.61 18.96
CA ALA A 120 5.69 -11.11 17.61
C ALA A 120 4.73 -10.23 16.79
N PRO A 121 4.97 -10.06 15.48
CA PRO A 121 4.06 -9.37 14.59
C PRO A 121 2.67 -9.98 14.66
N LEU A 122 1.63 -9.14 14.58
CA LEU A 122 0.25 -9.61 14.52
C LEU A 122 0.02 -10.44 13.26
N LEU A 123 -0.90 -11.41 13.36
CA LEU A 123 -1.33 -12.17 12.19
C LEU A 123 -2.42 -11.36 11.48
N ILE A 124 -2.08 -10.80 10.31
CA ILE A 124 -2.98 -9.96 9.52
C ILE A 124 -3.51 -10.78 8.36
N TYR A 125 -4.81 -11.02 8.35
CA TYR A 125 -5.53 -11.67 7.26
C TYR A 125 -6.40 -10.62 6.58
N PRO A 126 -5.90 -9.91 5.55
CA PRO A 126 -6.61 -8.79 4.95
C PRO A 126 -7.91 -9.20 4.24
N GLY A 127 -8.01 -10.47 3.85
CA GLY A 127 -9.22 -11.05 3.25
C GLY A 127 -9.49 -10.57 1.83
N TYR A 128 -8.51 -10.02 1.12
CA TYR A 128 -8.66 -9.55 -0.26
C TYR A 128 -9.32 -10.60 -1.15
N PHE A 129 -10.32 -10.18 -1.93
CA PHE A 129 -11.03 -11.01 -2.89
C PHE A 129 -11.69 -12.27 -2.31
N SER A 130 -11.92 -12.31 -0.99
CA SER A 130 -12.71 -13.37 -0.35
C SER A 130 -14.18 -13.35 -0.80
N ASN A 131 -14.65 -12.21 -1.32
CA ASN A 131 -15.92 -12.08 -2.02
C ASN A 131 -15.70 -11.93 -3.52
N SER A 132 -16.29 -12.81 -4.34
CA SER A 132 -16.10 -12.80 -5.80
C SER A 132 -16.56 -11.51 -6.47
N ASN A 133 -17.59 -10.83 -5.93
CA ASN A 133 -18.06 -9.54 -6.48
C ASN A 133 -16.95 -8.47 -6.49
N ASP A 134 -15.95 -8.57 -5.60
CA ASP A 134 -14.86 -7.61 -5.56
C ASP A 134 -13.89 -7.78 -6.74
N LEU A 135 -13.77 -9.01 -7.27
CA LEU A 135 -13.03 -9.26 -8.52
C LEU A 135 -13.82 -8.77 -9.72
N ASP A 136 -15.13 -9.03 -9.76
CA ASP A 136 -16.00 -8.59 -10.86
C ASP A 136 -16.04 -7.06 -11.03
N MET A 137 -15.81 -6.32 -9.94
CA MET A 137 -15.75 -4.85 -9.96
C MET A 137 -14.41 -4.29 -10.49
N LEU A 138 -13.36 -5.12 -10.54
CA LEU A 138 -12.04 -4.73 -11.02
C LEU A 138 -11.74 -5.19 -12.45
N ALA A 139 -12.57 -6.08 -13.02
CA ALA A 139 -12.46 -6.61 -14.38
C ALA A 139 -13.10 -5.67 -15.42
#